data_AF-A0AAV7JV24-F1
#
_entry.id   AF-A0AAV7JV24-F1
#
_cell.length_a   1.000
_cell.length_b   1.000
_cell.length_c   1.000
_cell.angle_alpha   90.00
_cell.angle_beta   90.00
_cell.angle_gamma   90.00
#
_symmetry.space_group_name_H-M   'P 1'
#
loop_
_entity.id
_entity.type
_entity.pdbx_description
1 polymer ?
#
loop_
_entity_poly.entity_id
_entity_poly.type
_entity_poly.pdbx_seq_one_letter_code
_entity_poly.pdbx_strand_id
1 'polypeptide(L)'
;MAMSFNNDVISLSKVHIETAPYGIAFNIDINSESADQDTTHTIDLQNAFLKFKKKQIHRIKTKKKKKKQFPAIPVALNSKEKLELRGKFISKLYSYIGTPYARRYHTPDCIYYKRELFLDCCGLVRRVLRDLCTDFQFCIGPWNQAYMYDTLPIKLASTDEMQPGDLVFVSATYFDNNRKRQIHDMVHVEVWLGDGDKTIGSRWFKGTVQVLESYRFVSKSYYNMEYHFCSIDTWLEGVCHSFCPDHKWITRPSTPPKHSIFNEHLSCGQCDST
;
A
#
# COMPACT_ATOMS: atom_id res chain seq x y z
N MET A 1 -38.52 35.57 24.04
CA MET A 1 -39.42 34.75 23.21
C MET A 1 -38.78 33.38 23.13
N ALA A 2 -39.20 32.45 23.99
CA ALA A 2 -38.64 31.12 24.12
C ALA A 2 -39.30 30.20 23.08
N MET A 3 -38.51 29.45 22.32
CA MET A 3 -39.01 28.37 21.48
C MET A 3 -38.40 27.05 21.94
N SER A 4 -39.25 26.24 22.58
CA SER A 4 -39.04 24.84 22.88
C SER A 4 -38.95 24.03 21.59
N PHE A 5 -37.99 23.11 21.51
CA PHE A 5 -38.01 22.01 20.55
C PHE A 5 -38.17 20.69 21.29
N ASN A 6 -39.16 19.92 20.83
CA ASN A 6 -39.60 18.65 21.39
C ASN A 6 -38.55 17.55 21.23
N ASN A 7 -38.38 16.78 22.30
CA ASN A 7 -37.66 15.53 22.35
C ASN A 7 -38.58 14.40 21.86
N ASP A 8 -38.30 13.82 20.70
CA ASP A 8 -38.86 12.53 20.30
C ASP A 8 -37.81 11.43 20.46
N VAL A 9 -38.06 10.63 21.50
CA VAL A 9 -37.34 9.42 21.89
C VAL A 9 -37.83 8.27 21.02
N ILE A 10 -37.00 7.77 20.10
CA ILE A 10 -37.29 6.52 19.40
C ILE A 10 -36.65 5.36 20.16
N SER A 11 -37.55 4.59 20.78
CA SER A 11 -37.31 3.31 21.45
C SER A 11 -36.78 2.26 20.47
N LEU A 12 -35.54 1.82 20.65
CA LEU A 12 -35.00 0.62 20.02
C LEU A 12 -35.12 -0.56 20.97
N SER A 13 -36.07 -1.43 20.63
CA SER A 13 -36.34 -2.71 21.26
C SER A 13 -35.14 -3.65 21.18
N LYS A 14 -34.90 -4.32 22.32
CA LYS A 14 -33.98 -5.44 22.58
C LYS A 14 -33.97 -6.46 21.43
N VAL A 15 -32.80 -6.69 20.83
CA VAL A 15 -32.53 -7.91 20.06
C VAL A 15 -31.64 -8.80 20.93
N HIS A 16 -32.25 -9.87 21.43
CA HIS A 16 -31.58 -11.00 22.06
C HIS A 16 -30.73 -11.70 21.00
N ILE A 17 -29.42 -11.77 21.21
CA ILE A 17 -28.53 -12.63 20.43
C ILE A 17 -28.25 -13.86 21.29
N GLU A 18 -28.98 -14.93 21.02
CA GLU A 18 -28.70 -16.26 21.56
C GLU A 18 -27.39 -16.78 20.98
N THR A 19 -26.48 -17.14 21.88
CA THR A 19 -25.25 -17.86 21.60
C THR A 19 -25.54 -19.33 21.32
N ALA A 20 -25.32 -19.79 20.10
CA ALA A 20 -25.33 -21.22 19.78
C ALA A 20 -23.90 -21.82 19.91
N PRO A 21 -23.75 -22.99 20.57
CA PRO A 21 -22.47 -23.66 20.76
C PRO A 21 -22.14 -24.56 19.56
N TYR A 22 -20.97 -24.38 18.95
CA TYR A 22 -20.48 -25.30 17.92
C TYR A 22 -19.89 -26.56 18.55
N GLY A 23 -20.71 -27.61 18.60
CA GLY A 23 -20.28 -29.00 18.73
C GLY A 23 -19.91 -29.59 17.37
N ILE A 24 -18.82 -30.35 17.36
CA ILE A 24 -18.29 -31.12 16.22
C ILE A 24 -19.14 -32.38 16.04
N ALA A 25 -19.58 -32.65 14.80
CA ALA A 25 -19.99 -33.99 14.39
C ALA A 25 -19.51 -34.25 12.96
N PHE A 26 -18.55 -35.17 12.84
CA PHE A 26 -18.19 -35.85 11.60
C PHE A 26 -19.32 -36.80 11.22
N ASN A 27 -19.77 -36.76 9.98
CA ASN A 27 -20.35 -37.94 9.32
C ASN A 27 -19.79 -38.02 7.90
N ILE A 28 -19.09 -39.12 7.68
CA ILE A 28 -18.58 -39.60 6.40
C ILE A 28 -19.67 -40.52 5.87
N ASP A 29 -20.29 -40.17 4.73
CA ASP A 29 -21.09 -41.10 3.95
C ASP A 29 -20.32 -41.49 2.69
N ILE A 30 -20.14 -42.81 2.56
CA ILE A 30 -19.45 -43.52 1.49
C ILE A 30 -20.49 -44.14 0.56
N ASN A 31 -20.29 -43.92 -0.75
CA ASN A 31 -20.86 -44.59 -1.93
C ASN A 31 -22.30 -44.25 -2.35
N SER A 32 -22.43 -43.68 -3.56
CA SER A 32 -22.85 -44.48 -4.73
C SER A 32 -22.67 -43.70 -6.05
N GLU A 33 -21.89 -44.33 -6.92
CA GLU A 33 -21.79 -44.23 -8.38
C GLU A 33 -22.78 -43.33 -9.15
N SER A 34 -22.21 -42.37 -9.87
CA SER A 34 -22.64 -42.08 -11.24
C SER A 34 -21.40 -41.65 -12.05
N ALA A 35 -21.10 -42.47 -13.07
CA ALA A 35 -20.02 -42.28 -14.00
C ALA A 35 -20.22 -40.97 -14.79
N ASP A 36 -19.33 -40.01 -14.57
CA ASP A 36 -19.07 -38.94 -15.51
C ASP A 36 -17.60 -39.03 -15.90
N GLN A 37 -17.37 -39.08 -17.21
CA GLN A 37 -16.06 -39.23 -17.81
C GLN A 37 -15.21 -38.00 -17.49
N ASP A 38 -14.38 -38.13 -16.46
CA ASP A 38 -13.30 -37.22 -16.10
C ASP A 38 -12.29 -37.20 -17.25
N THR A 39 -12.52 -36.31 -18.22
CA THR A 39 -11.48 -35.84 -19.12
C THR A 39 -10.54 -35.01 -18.27
N THR A 40 -9.61 -35.68 -17.60
CA THR A 40 -8.46 -35.06 -16.98
C THR A 40 -7.71 -34.31 -18.09
N HIS A 41 -8.06 -33.04 -18.25
CA HIS A 41 -7.31 -32.11 -19.06
C HIS A 41 -6.01 -31.90 -18.30
N THR A 42 -5.07 -32.82 -18.49
CA THR A 42 -3.71 -32.74 -17.98
C THR A 42 -3.13 -31.48 -18.59
N ILE A 43 -3.24 -30.38 -17.85
CA ILE A 43 -2.56 -29.14 -18.18
C ILE A 43 -1.10 -29.54 -18.29
N ASP A 44 -0.58 -29.59 -19.50
CA ASP A 44 0.81 -29.94 -19.73
C ASP A 44 1.66 -28.95 -18.94
N LEU A 45 2.22 -29.44 -17.83
CA LEU A 45 2.99 -28.68 -16.88
C LEU A 45 4.18 -28.01 -17.57
N GLN A 46 4.70 -28.62 -18.63
CA GLN A 46 5.79 -28.06 -19.43
C GLN A 46 5.31 -26.83 -20.19
N ASN A 47 4.17 -26.91 -20.89
CA ASN A 47 3.57 -25.77 -21.56
C ASN A 47 3.14 -24.66 -20.58
N ALA A 48 2.56 -25.01 -19.43
CA ALA A 48 2.22 -24.05 -18.38
C ALA A 48 3.48 -23.33 -17.84
N PHE A 49 4.57 -24.08 -17.63
CA PHE A 49 5.85 -23.54 -17.18
C PHE A 49 6.51 -22.65 -18.25
N LEU A 50 6.50 -23.06 -19.52
CA LEU A 50 7.01 -22.25 -20.63
C LEU A 50 6.21 -20.94 -20.78
N LYS A 51 4.88 -20.99 -20.66
CA LYS A 51 4.01 -19.82 -20.65
C LYS A 51 4.31 -18.90 -19.47
N PHE A 52 4.51 -19.47 -18.28
CA PHE A 52 4.93 -18.73 -17.09
C PHE A 52 6.32 -18.08 -17.28
N LYS A 53 7.31 -18.83 -17.79
CA LYS A 53 8.67 -18.35 -18.06
C LYS A 53 8.66 -17.20 -19.06
N LYS A 54 7.94 -17.34 -20.18
CA LYS A 54 7.76 -16.26 -21.19
C LYS A 54 7.10 -15.02 -20.57
N LYS A 55 6.05 -15.20 -19.75
CA LYS A 55 5.38 -14.09 -19.04
C LYS A 55 6.32 -13.39 -18.05
N GLN A 56 7.17 -14.12 -17.33
CA GLN A 56 8.15 -13.54 -16.40
C GLN A 56 9.27 -12.80 -17.13
N ILE A 57 9.85 -13.39 -18.18
CA ILE A 57 10.87 -12.73 -19.02
C ILE A 57 10.29 -11.45 -19.64
N HIS A 58 9.07 -11.50 -20.16
CA HIS A 58 8.38 -10.31 -20.68
C HIS A 58 8.23 -9.24 -19.59
N ARG A 59 7.70 -9.58 -18.40
CA ARG A 59 7.60 -8.64 -17.26
C ARG A 59 8.94 -8.01 -16.89
N ILE A 60 10.04 -8.78 -16.90
CA ILE A 60 11.39 -8.28 -16.63
C ILE A 60 11.83 -7.28 -17.71
N LYS A 61 11.60 -7.60 -19.00
CA LYS A 61 11.90 -6.70 -20.13
C LYS A 61 11.09 -5.40 -20.07
N THR A 62 9.79 -5.47 -19.78
CA THR A 62 8.94 -4.27 -19.65
C THR A 62 9.42 -3.37 -18.50
N LYS A 63 9.84 -3.96 -17.37
CA LYS A 63 10.41 -3.21 -16.23
C LYS A 63 11.74 -2.53 -16.59
N LYS A 64 12.61 -3.17 -17.37
CA LYS A 64 13.88 -2.57 -17.84
C LYS A 64 13.65 -1.38 -18.78
N LYS A 65 12.65 -1.46 -19.68
CA LYS A 65 12.30 -0.34 -20.57
C LYS A 65 11.77 0.87 -19.80
N LYS A 66 10.91 0.66 -18.80
CA LYS A 66 10.35 1.75 -17.96
C LYS A 66 11.40 2.45 -17.08
N LYS A 67 12.43 1.74 -16.58
CA LYS A 67 13.53 2.36 -15.81
C LYS A 67 14.39 3.33 -16.63
N LYS A 68 14.37 3.25 -17.97
CA LYS A 68 15.16 4.13 -18.86
C LYS A 68 14.40 5.39 -19.30
N GLN A 69 13.14 5.56 -18.87
CA GLN A 69 12.23 6.56 -19.49
C GLN A 69 12.09 7.88 -18.75
N PHE A 70 12.60 8.01 -17.52
CA PHE A 70 12.51 9.27 -16.79
C PHE A 70 13.81 10.07 -16.97
N PRO A 71 13.74 11.36 -17.36
CA PRO A 71 14.93 12.19 -17.47
C PRO A 71 15.65 12.24 -16.12
N ALA A 72 16.98 12.14 -16.14
CA ALA A 72 17.80 12.17 -14.92
C ALA A 72 17.86 13.56 -14.26
N ILE A 73 17.24 14.56 -14.87
CA ILE A 73 17.34 15.97 -14.47
C ILE A 73 15.97 16.38 -13.90
N PRO A 74 15.92 16.84 -12.64
CA PRO A 74 14.73 17.46 -12.08
C PRO A 74 14.25 18.60 -13.00
N VAL A 75 13.00 18.55 -13.44
CA VAL A 75 12.42 19.67 -14.17
C VAL A 75 12.10 20.74 -13.14
N ALA A 76 12.66 21.94 -13.32
CA ALA A 76 12.27 23.10 -12.53
C ALA A 76 10.80 23.44 -12.88
N LEU A 77 9.87 22.86 -12.14
CA LEU A 77 8.45 23.19 -12.25
C LEU A 77 8.21 24.58 -11.67
N ASN A 78 7.44 25.39 -12.39
CA ASN A 78 6.96 26.65 -11.84
C ASN A 78 5.90 26.41 -10.75
N SER A 79 5.60 27.43 -9.95
CA SER A 79 4.67 27.31 -8.81
C SER A 79 3.27 26.81 -9.22
N LYS A 80 2.80 27.13 -10.43
CA LYS A 80 1.50 26.69 -10.94
C LYS A 80 1.51 25.19 -11.25
N GLU A 81 2.55 24.69 -11.91
CA GLU A 81 2.69 23.26 -12.23
C GLU A 81 2.80 22.41 -10.96
N LYS A 82 3.55 22.89 -9.96
CA LYS A 82 3.63 22.23 -8.64
C LYS A 82 2.26 22.14 -7.99
N LEU A 83 1.48 23.22 -8.02
CA LEU A 83 0.13 23.26 -7.44
C LEU A 83 -0.83 22.31 -8.18
N GLU A 84 -0.77 22.25 -9.51
CA GLU A 84 -1.56 21.32 -10.32
C GLU A 84 -1.21 19.86 -9.99
N LEU A 85 0.07 19.54 -9.87
CA LEU A 85 0.53 18.18 -9.54
C LEU A 85 0.14 17.78 -8.12
N ARG A 86 0.23 18.70 -7.16
CA ARG A 86 -0.27 18.55 -5.78
C ARG A 86 -1.78 18.29 -5.79
N GLY A 87 -2.54 19.04 -6.59
CA GLY A 87 -3.98 18.82 -6.80
C GLY A 87 -4.31 17.42 -7.35
N LYS A 88 -3.55 16.94 -8.35
CA LYS A 88 -3.68 15.57 -8.88
C LYS A 88 -3.41 14.51 -7.81
N PHE A 89 -2.37 14.71 -7.00
CA PHE A 89 -2.03 13.81 -5.89
C PHE A 89 -3.18 13.67 -4.89
N ILE A 90 -3.74 14.80 -4.45
CA ILE A 90 -4.88 14.85 -3.53
C ILE A 90 -6.14 14.22 -4.15
N SER A 91 -6.50 14.62 -5.37
CA SER A 91 -7.65 14.07 -6.09
C SER A 91 -7.55 12.55 -6.23
N LYS A 92 -6.34 12.04 -6.49
CA LYS A 92 -6.11 10.61 -6.59
C LYS A 92 -6.25 9.88 -5.26
N LEU A 93 -5.86 10.49 -4.13
CA LEU A 93 -6.10 9.94 -2.80
C LEU A 93 -7.61 9.78 -2.51
N TYR A 94 -8.42 10.78 -2.86
CA TYR A 94 -9.88 10.72 -2.70
C TYR A 94 -10.50 9.53 -3.46
N SER A 95 -9.97 9.19 -4.63
CA SER A 95 -10.44 8.02 -5.40
C SER A 95 -10.27 6.67 -4.70
N TYR A 96 -9.46 6.62 -3.64
CA TYR A 96 -9.19 5.40 -2.86
C TYR A 96 -10.01 5.29 -1.57
N ILE A 97 -10.84 6.28 -1.23
CA ILE A 97 -11.71 6.22 -0.05
C ILE A 97 -12.57 4.95 -0.07
N GLY A 98 -12.72 4.31 1.08
CA GLY A 98 -13.46 3.05 1.24
C GLY A 98 -12.62 1.80 0.95
N THR A 99 -11.38 1.94 0.48
CA THR A 99 -10.48 0.79 0.29
C THR A 99 -10.05 0.21 1.65
N PRO A 100 -10.25 -1.09 1.92
CA PRO A 100 -9.90 -1.69 3.22
C PRO A 100 -8.40 -1.77 3.49
N TYR A 101 -8.01 -1.79 4.77
CA TYR A 101 -6.60 -1.77 5.19
C TYR A 101 -5.82 -3.02 4.76
N ALA A 102 -6.22 -4.21 5.23
CA ALA A 102 -5.57 -5.46 4.85
C ALA A 102 -6.52 -6.66 5.03
N ARG A 103 -6.50 -7.59 4.06
CA ARG A 103 -7.39 -8.76 4.05
C ARG A 103 -7.39 -9.56 5.34
N ARG A 104 -6.20 -9.74 5.96
CA ARG A 104 -6.02 -10.54 7.19
C ARG A 104 -6.85 -10.07 8.39
N TYR A 105 -7.40 -8.86 8.36
CA TYR A 105 -8.20 -8.31 9.45
C TYR A 105 -9.71 -8.45 9.21
N HIS A 106 -10.11 -8.98 8.06
CA HIS A 106 -11.50 -9.23 7.70
C HIS A 106 -11.77 -10.73 7.68
N THR A 107 -12.97 -11.11 8.09
CA THR A 107 -13.47 -12.49 8.05
C THR A 107 -14.19 -12.75 6.73
N PRO A 108 -14.31 -14.01 6.23
CA PRO A 108 -14.92 -14.32 4.94
C PRO A 108 -16.36 -13.82 4.72
N ASP A 109 -17.10 -13.65 5.80
CA ASP A 109 -18.46 -13.08 5.88
C ASP A 109 -18.49 -11.54 5.76
N CYS A 110 -17.36 -10.87 5.96
CA CYS A 110 -17.27 -9.41 5.85
C CYS A 110 -17.24 -8.94 4.39
N ILE A 111 -17.98 -7.86 4.09
CA ILE A 111 -18.04 -7.22 2.75
C ILE A 111 -16.67 -6.83 2.18
N TYR A 112 -15.67 -6.62 3.04
CA TYR A 112 -14.33 -6.21 2.64
C TYR A 112 -13.41 -7.39 2.28
N TYR A 113 -13.71 -8.62 2.72
CA TYR A 113 -12.82 -9.77 2.55
C TYR A 113 -12.56 -10.11 1.08
N LYS A 114 -13.61 -10.00 0.26
CA LYS A 114 -13.57 -10.29 -1.19
C LYS A 114 -13.09 -9.12 -2.05
N ARG A 115 -12.67 -8.00 -1.44
CA ARG A 115 -12.12 -6.87 -2.21
C ARG A 115 -10.81 -7.26 -2.89
N GLU A 116 -10.57 -6.68 -4.06
CA GLU A 116 -9.36 -6.94 -4.85
C GLU A 116 -8.16 -6.14 -4.35
N LEU A 117 -8.42 -4.95 -3.82
CA LEU A 117 -7.40 -4.01 -3.36
C LEU A 117 -7.52 -3.77 -1.87
N PHE A 118 -6.36 -3.77 -1.22
CA PHE A 118 -6.19 -3.37 0.17
C PHE A 118 -5.02 -2.40 0.25
N LEU A 119 -5.14 -1.36 1.07
CA LEU A 119 -4.15 -0.31 1.21
C LEU A 119 -3.94 -0.02 2.69
N ASP A 120 -2.76 -0.39 3.19
CA ASP A 120 -2.25 0.13 4.46
C ASP A 120 -1.77 1.59 4.29
N CYS A 121 -1.28 2.20 5.38
CA CYS A 121 -0.94 3.62 5.42
C CYS A 121 0.08 4.02 4.32
N CYS A 122 1.23 3.35 4.27
CA CYS A 122 2.20 3.56 3.21
C CYS A 122 1.75 2.98 1.86
N GLY A 123 0.94 1.91 1.85
CA GLY A 123 0.35 1.33 0.65
C GLY A 123 -0.50 2.32 -0.13
N LEU A 124 -1.31 3.13 0.55
CA LEU A 124 -2.11 4.20 -0.05
C LEU A 124 -1.22 5.20 -0.79
N VAL A 125 -0.27 5.82 -0.08
CA VAL A 125 0.64 6.82 -0.66
C VAL A 125 1.43 6.22 -1.83
N ARG A 126 1.98 5.01 -1.64
CA ARG A 126 2.73 4.30 -2.68
C ARG A 126 1.88 4.01 -3.91
N ARG A 127 0.61 3.66 -3.71
CA ARG A 127 -0.30 3.35 -4.81
C ARG A 127 -0.59 4.60 -5.63
N VAL A 128 -0.89 5.71 -4.97
CA VAL A 128 -1.16 7.00 -5.62
C VAL A 128 0.06 7.45 -6.43
N LEU A 129 1.25 7.45 -5.83
CA LEU A 129 2.49 7.83 -6.54
C LEU A 129 2.81 6.92 -7.72
N ARG A 130 2.44 5.64 -7.66
CA ARG A 130 2.63 4.70 -8.78
C ARG A 130 1.63 4.93 -9.90
N ASP A 131 0.39 5.31 -9.59
CA ASP A 131 -0.59 5.66 -10.60
C ASP A 131 -0.20 6.97 -11.30
N LEU A 132 0.39 7.92 -10.56
CA LEU A 132 0.86 9.22 -11.05
C LEU A 132 2.34 9.23 -11.44
N CYS A 133 2.95 8.07 -11.67
CA CYS A 133 4.40 7.99 -11.86
C CYS A 133 4.89 8.72 -13.12
N THR A 134 4.04 8.82 -14.13
CA THR A 134 4.32 9.62 -15.33
C THR A 134 4.30 11.11 -15.01
N ASP A 135 3.29 11.57 -14.26
CA ASP A 135 3.17 12.98 -13.85
C ASP A 135 4.30 13.41 -12.91
N PHE A 136 4.65 12.57 -11.93
CA PHE A 136 5.74 12.80 -10.97
C PHE A 136 7.12 12.52 -11.56
N GLN A 137 7.21 12.00 -12.79
CA GLN A 137 8.48 11.66 -13.44
C GLN A 137 9.40 10.70 -12.64
N PHE A 138 8.84 9.94 -11.71
CA PHE A 138 9.54 8.87 -11.01
C PHE A 138 8.59 7.74 -10.63
N CYS A 139 9.16 6.59 -10.27
CA CYS A 139 8.40 5.48 -9.70
C CYS A 139 8.91 5.16 -8.31
N ILE A 140 8.07 5.37 -7.29
CA ILE A 140 8.43 5.06 -5.91
C ILE A 140 8.71 3.56 -5.71
N GLY A 141 9.75 3.27 -4.94
CA GLY A 141 10.17 1.92 -4.57
C GLY A 141 9.12 1.12 -3.77
N PRO A 142 9.37 -0.17 -3.51
CA PRO A 142 8.43 -1.06 -2.83
C PRO A 142 8.48 -0.98 -1.30
N TRP A 143 9.33 -0.13 -0.72
CA TRP A 143 9.57 -0.08 0.72
C TRP A 143 8.47 0.68 1.49
N ASN A 144 8.57 0.65 2.82
CA ASN A 144 7.57 1.13 3.78
C ASN A 144 7.62 2.66 3.98
N GLN A 145 6.87 3.16 4.96
CA GLN A 145 6.82 4.57 5.34
C GLN A 145 8.19 5.16 5.72
N ALA A 146 9.11 4.39 6.30
CA ALA A 146 10.45 4.90 6.61
C ALA A 146 11.21 5.31 5.34
N TYR A 147 11.08 4.54 4.25
CA TYR A 147 11.65 4.94 2.97
C TYR A 147 11.01 6.22 2.41
N MET A 148 9.68 6.37 2.53
CA MET A 148 9.00 7.60 2.11
C MET A 148 9.47 8.81 2.90
N TYR A 149 9.70 8.63 4.21
CA TYR A 149 10.26 9.66 5.07
C TYR A 149 11.67 10.07 4.62
N ASP A 150 12.49 9.08 4.26
CA ASP A 150 13.85 9.31 3.78
C ASP A 150 13.91 9.99 2.40
N THR A 151 12.86 9.89 1.58
CA THR A 151 12.79 10.57 0.28
C THR A 151 12.28 12.01 0.34
N LEU A 152 11.96 12.51 1.54
CA LEU A 152 11.42 13.85 1.77
C LEU A 152 12.32 14.64 2.75
N PRO A 153 13.37 15.31 2.26
CA PRO A 153 14.33 16.01 3.11
C PRO A 153 13.79 17.31 3.73
N ILE A 154 12.73 17.90 3.16
CA ILE A 154 12.14 19.15 3.65
C ILE A 154 11.26 18.84 4.86
N LYS A 155 11.82 18.99 6.06
CA LYS A 155 11.11 18.85 7.34
C LYS A 155 10.54 20.20 7.75
N LEU A 156 9.26 20.20 8.12
CA LEU A 156 8.54 21.40 8.53
C LEU A 156 8.49 21.45 10.05
N ALA A 157 8.66 22.65 10.62
CA ALA A 157 8.75 22.81 12.07
C ALA A 157 7.38 22.74 12.75
N SER A 158 6.33 23.11 12.03
CA SER A 158 4.97 23.21 12.56
C SER A 158 3.91 22.90 11.50
N THR A 159 2.67 22.74 11.95
CA THR A 159 1.50 22.56 11.07
C THR A 159 1.19 23.79 10.24
N ASP A 160 1.63 24.98 10.65
CA ASP A 160 1.35 26.24 9.94
C ASP A 160 2.10 26.35 8.61
N GLU A 161 3.17 25.59 8.46
CA GLU A 161 3.97 25.49 7.23
C GLU A 161 3.44 24.41 6.27
N MET A 162 2.54 23.54 6.74
CA MET A 162 2.03 22.41 5.96
C MET A 162 1.11 22.87 4.84
N GLN A 163 1.29 22.29 3.66
CA GLN A 163 0.41 22.48 2.52
C GLN A 163 -0.44 21.23 2.26
N PRO A 164 -1.65 21.36 1.68
CA PRO A 164 -2.44 20.21 1.24
C PRO A 164 -1.60 19.24 0.41
N GLY A 165 -1.58 17.95 0.75
CA GLY A 165 -0.77 16.93 0.09
C GLY A 165 0.56 16.62 0.78
N ASP A 166 1.02 17.45 1.73
CA ASP A 166 2.18 17.14 2.55
C ASP A 166 1.92 15.93 3.45
N LEU A 167 2.98 15.33 3.99
CA LEU A 167 2.89 14.09 4.75
C LEU A 167 3.10 14.32 6.24
N VAL A 168 2.25 13.70 7.05
CA VAL A 168 2.43 13.55 8.48
C VAL A 168 2.89 12.13 8.76
N PHE A 169 4.12 12.01 9.22
CA PHE A 169 4.74 10.75 9.63
C PHE A 169 4.64 10.59 11.15
N VAL A 170 4.53 9.35 11.63
CA VAL A 170 4.50 9.05 13.06
C VAL A 170 5.62 8.08 13.41
N SER A 171 6.52 8.50 14.29
CA SER A 171 7.41 7.57 15.01
C SER A 171 6.78 7.17 16.34
N ALA A 172 6.92 5.91 16.73
CA ALA A 172 6.37 5.41 17.98
C ALA A 172 6.98 4.07 18.39
N THR A 173 6.77 3.68 19.64
CA THR A 173 7.16 2.36 20.17
C THR A 173 5.97 1.42 20.16
N TYR A 174 6.10 0.21 19.58
CA TYR A 174 5.02 -0.79 19.64
C TYR A 174 4.80 -1.30 21.07
N PHE A 175 3.54 -1.54 21.44
CA PHE A 175 3.23 -2.23 22.71
C PHE A 175 3.72 -3.69 22.71
N ASP A 176 3.69 -4.32 21.53
CA ASP A 176 4.14 -5.69 21.34
C ASP A 176 5.65 -5.71 21.02
N ASN A 177 6.45 -6.13 22.01
CA ASN A 177 7.91 -6.22 21.91
C ASN A 177 8.40 -7.26 20.89
N ASN A 178 7.54 -8.16 20.42
CA ASN A 178 7.90 -9.11 19.37
C ASN A 178 7.81 -8.51 17.96
N ARG A 179 7.24 -7.30 17.83
CA ARG A 179 7.16 -6.64 16.53
C ARG A 179 8.53 -6.15 16.11
N LYS A 180 8.86 -6.43 14.85
CA LYS A 180 10.05 -5.88 14.22
C LYS A 180 9.99 -4.35 14.26
N ARG A 181 10.98 -3.77 14.95
CA ARG A 181 11.23 -2.34 14.97
C ARG A 181 11.42 -1.81 13.54
N GLN A 182 10.74 -0.72 13.22
CA GLN A 182 10.87 -0.07 11.93
C GLN A 182 12.09 0.85 11.94
N ILE A 183 12.65 1.11 10.76
CA ILE A 183 13.68 2.15 10.60
C ILE A 183 13.07 3.50 11.06
N HIS A 184 13.84 4.28 11.82
CA HIS A 184 13.41 5.53 12.47
C HIS A 184 12.20 5.39 13.41
N ASP A 185 11.88 4.16 13.85
CA ASP A 185 10.63 3.87 14.56
C ASP A 185 9.38 4.32 13.80
N MET A 186 9.48 4.43 12.47
CA MET A 186 8.44 5.01 11.64
C MET A 186 7.29 4.03 11.48
N VAL A 187 6.18 4.25 12.19
CA VAL A 187 5.07 3.30 12.28
C VAL A 187 3.89 3.65 11.38
N HIS A 188 3.73 4.92 11.00
CA HIS A 188 2.54 5.39 10.28
C HIS A 188 2.83 6.60 9.40
N VAL A 189 1.96 6.82 8.40
CA VAL A 189 1.97 7.99 7.54
C VAL A 189 0.56 8.33 7.09
N GLU A 190 0.23 9.62 7.05
CA GLU A 190 -1.02 10.17 6.51
C GLU A 190 -0.73 11.39 5.65
N VAL A 191 -1.69 11.75 4.80
CA VAL A 191 -1.58 12.92 3.93
C VAL A 191 -2.41 14.06 4.51
N TRP A 192 -1.79 15.23 4.68
CA TRP A 192 -2.42 16.46 5.13
C TRP A 192 -3.39 17.01 4.09
N LEU A 193 -4.58 17.43 4.50
CA LEU A 193 -5.57 17.98 3.57
C LEU A 193 -5.58 19.51 3.54
N GLY A 194 -5.00 20.17 4.54
CA GLY A 194 -5.01 21.63 4.69
C GLY A 194 -6.36 22.24 5.05
N ASP A 195 -7.32 21.41 5.48
CA ASP A 195 -8.57 21.85 6.10
C ASP A 195 -8.48 21.58 7.62
N GLY A 196 -7.91 22.54 8.35
CA GLY A 196 -7.56 22.35 9.77
C GLY A 196 -6.54 21.22 9.96
N ASP A 197 -6.78 20.36 10.94
CA ASP A 197 -5.92 19.22 11.26
C ASP A 197 -6.22 17.96 10.43
N LYS A 198 -7.12 18.05 9.45
CA LYS A 198 -7.63 16.89 8.73
C LYS A 198 -6.55 16.20 7.89
N THR A 199 -6.62 14.88 7.89
CA THR A 199 -5.76 14.03 7.08
C THR A 199 -6.57 12.99 6.31
N ILE A 200 -6.01 12.47 5.23
CA ILE A 200 -6.49 11.26 4.57
C ILE A 200 -5.49 10.14 4.76
N GLY A 201 -5.98 8.96 5.16
CA GLY A 201 -5.11 7.85 5.48
C GLY A 201 -5.86 6.54 5.69
N SER A 202 -5.07 5.47 5.86
CA SER A 202 -5.55 4.15 6.25
C SER A 202 -5.04 3.85 7.66
N ARG A 203 -5.83 4.22 8.68
CA ARG A 203 -5.36 4.28 10.08
C ARG A 203 -5.58 2.97 10.85
N TRP A 204 -6.69 2.29 10.62
CA TRP A 204 -7.14 1.19 11.49
C TRP A 204 -7.10 -0.16 10.77
N PHE A 205 -6.72 -1.23 11.49
CA PHE A 205 -6.63 -2.59 10.93
C PHE A 205 -7.93 -3.09 10.27
N LYS A 206 -9.09 -2.82 10.88
CA LYS A 206 -10.40 -3.14 10.32
C LYS A 206 -11.06 -1.96 9.60
N GLY A 207 -10.33 -0.86 9.43
CA GLY A 207 -10.82 0.34 8.78
C GLY A 207 -10.60 0.33 7.28
N THR A 208 -11.01 1.44 6.67
CA THR A 208 -10.80 1.76 5.28
C THR A 208 -10.01 3.06 5.15
N VAL A 209 -9.52 3.35 3.94
CA VAL A 209 -9.05 4.68 3.59
C VAL A 209 -10.18 5.68 3.78
N GLN A 210 -9.94 6.74 4.55
CA GLN A 210 -10.94 7.75 4.86
C GLN A 210 -10.29 9.08 5.23
N VAL A 211 -11.09 10.15 5.21
CA VAL A 211 -10.74 11.42 5.83
C VAL A 211 -10.89 11.29 7.34
N LEU A 212 -9.95 11.87 8.08
CA LEU A 212 -9.83 11.82 9.52
C LEU A 212 -9.79 13.25 10.04
N GLU A 213 -10.55 13.53 11.10
CA GLU A 213 -10.71 14.90 11.63
C GLU A 213 -9.41 15.52 12.13
N SER A 214 -8.47 14.69 12.59
CA SER A 214 -7.16 15.15 13.04
C SER A 214 -6.10 14.12 12.74
N TYR A 215 -4.90 14.60 12.41
CA TYR A 215 -3.67 13.82 12.41
C TYR A 215 -3.29 13.30 13.80
N ARG A 216 -3.79 13.93 14.87
CA ARG A 216 -3.58 13.50 16.26
C ARG A 216 -4.57 12.40 16.62
N PHE A 217 -4.07 11.32 17.21
CA PHE A 217 -4.91 10.21 17.68
C PHE A 217 -4.15 9.36 18.68
N VAL A 218 -4.88 8.53 19.42
CA VAL A 218 -4.30 7.51 20.29
C VAL A 218 -4.34 6.16 19.57
N SER A 219 -3.18 5.53 19.42
CA SER A 219 -3.06 4.21 18.81
C SER A 219 -3.26 3.10 19.84
N LYS A 220 -3.88 2.00 19.39
CA LYS A 220 -3.97 0.75 20.18
C LYS A 220 -2.76 -0.18 19.96
N SER A 221 -1.86 0.16 19.03
CA SER A 221 -0.74 -0.72 18.64
C SER A 221 0.63 -0.17 19.07
N TYR A 222 0.73 1.12 19.39
CA TYR A 222 1.97 1.79 19.75
C TYR A 222 1.71 3.01 20.64
N TYR A 223 2.74 3.46 21.35
CA TYR A 223 2.75 4.58 22.30
C TYR A 223 4.00 5.45 22.07
N ASN A 224 4.13 6.55 22.83
CA ASN A 224 5.18 7.56 22.65
C ASN A 224 5.22 8.08 21.21
N MET A 225 4.05 8.54 20.73
CA MET A 225 3.89 9.01 19.37
C MET A 225 4.50 10.40 19.20
N GLU A 226 5.38 10.55 18.21
CA GLU A 226 5.92 11.82 17.75
C GLU A 226 5.52 12.03 16.29
N TYR A 227 5.18 13.27 15.95
CA TYR A 227 4.70 13.64 14.62
C TYR A 227 5.78 14.39 13.85
N HIS A 228 6.00 13.97 12.61
CA HIS A 228 7.00 14.58 11.72
C HIS A 228 6.32 15.10 10.46
N PHE A 229 6.44 16.40 10.23
CA PHE A 229 5.82 17.10 9.11
C PHE A 229 6.82 17.19 7.95
N CYS A 230 6.42 16.70 6.77
CA CYS A 230 7.30 16.63 5.60
C CYS A 230 6.60 17.20 4.37
N SER A 231 7.24 18.19 3.72
CA SER A 231 6.75 18.71 2.44
C SER A 231 7.00 17.71 1.31
N ILE A 232 6.03 17.55 0.41
CA ILE A 232 6.19 16.73 -0.80
C ILE A 232 6.86 17.47 -1.96
N ASP A 233 7.31 18.71 -1.78
CA ASP A 233 7.86 19.53 -2.88
C ASP A 233 9.04 18.86 -3.60
N THR A 234 9.86 18.09 -2.87
CA THR A 234 10.92 17.27 -3.47
C THR A 234 10.37 16.25 -4.48
N TRP A 235 9.21 15.64 -4.19
CA TRP A 235 8.54 14.75 -5.13
C TRP A 235 7.91 15.52 -6.29
N LEU A 236 7.37 16.71 -6.04
CA LEU A 236 6.81 17.55 -7.11
C LEU A 236 7.89 17.93 -8.12
N GLU A 237 9.15 18.07 -7.71
CA GLU A 237 10.32 18.30 -8.56
C GLU A 237 10.84 17.05 -9.29
N GLY A 238 10.16 15.91 -9.13
CA GLY A 238 10.53 14.65 -9.75
C GLY A 238 11.64 13.89 -9.04
N VAL A 239 12.02 14.29 -7.83
CA VAL A 239 13.10 13.66 -7.08
C VAL A 239 12.56 12.60 -6.12
N CYS A 240 13.01 11.35 -6.29
CA CYS A 240 12.65 10.24 -5.40
C CYS A 240 13.82 9.29 -5.17
N HIS A 241 14.70 9.67 -4.26
CA HIS A 241 15.73 8.79 -3.68
C HIS A 241 15.85 9.04 -2.19
N SER A 242 16.43 8.10 -1.45
CA SER A 242 16.71 8.29 -0.03
C SER A 242 17.75 9.38 0.16
N PHE A 243 17.51 10.27 1.13
CA PHE A 243 18.46 11.26 1.64
C PHE A 243 19.08 10.81 2.98
N CYS A 244 18.63 9.70 3.56
CA CYS A 244 19.24 9.14 4.77
C CYS A 244 20.60 8.50 4.44
N PRO A 245 21.70 8.90 5.12
CA PRO A 245 23.04 8.34 4.87
C PRO A 245 23.21 6.93 5.43
N ASP A 246 22.47 6.57 6.48
CA ASP A 246 22.67 5.32 7.22
C ASP A 246 21.95 4.13 6.57
N HIS A 247 20.85 4.38 5.86
CA HIS A 247 19.97 3.33 5.35
C HIS A 247 20.10 3.15 3.83
N LYS A 248 20.71 2.04 3.41
CA LYS A 248 20.79 1.65 2.00
C LYS A 248 19.52 0.90 1.59
N TRP A 249 18.61 1.59 0.90
CA TRP A 249 17.41 1.01 0.31
C TRP A 249 17.74 0.24 -0.98
N ILE A 250 18.21 -1.00 -0.83
CA ILE A 250 18.67 -1.82 -1.95
C ILE A 250 17.50 -2.57 -2.58
N THR A 251 17.21 -2.30 -3.87
CA THR A 251 16.38 -3.22 -4.67
C THR A 251 17.26 -4.34 -5.20
N ARG A 252 16.78 -5.59 -5.11
CA ARG A 252 17.43 -6.69 -5.84
C ARG A 252 17.56 -6.32 -7.32
N PRO A 253 18.70 -6.64 -7.97
CA PRO A 253 18.88 -6.37 -9.39
C PRO A 253 17.70 -6.92 -10.20
N SER A 254 17.23 -6.14 -11.18
CA SER A 254 16.17 -6.61 -12.09
C SER A 254 16.67 -7.67 -13.09
N THR A 255 17.99 -7.89 -13.12
CA THR A 255 18.62 -8.97 -13.88
C THR A 255 18.57 -10.26 -13.07
N PRO A 256 18.05 -11.35 -13.66
CA PRO A 256 18.24 -12.67 -13.10
C PRO A 256 19.74 -12.92 -12.86
N PRO A 257 20.14 -13.54 -11.74
CA PRO A 257 21.51 -14.02 -11.55
C PRO A 257 21.99 -14.85 -12.74
N LYS A 258 23.31 -14.93 -12.98
CA LYS A 258 23.88 -15.68 -14.12
C LYS A 258 23.35 -17.12 -14.21
N HIS A 259 23.14 -17.77 -13.07
CA HIS A 259 22.63 -19.15 -12.96
C HIS A 259 21.10 -19.26 -12.89
N SER A 260 20.38 -18.16 -13.06
CA SER A 260 18.92 -18.20 -13.04
C SER A 260 18.38 -18.82 -14.32
N ILE A 261 17.40 -19.70 -14.20
CA ILE A 261 16.62 -20.24 -15.33
C ILE A 261 15.94 -19.15 -16.19
N PHE A 262 15.85 -17.91 -15.68
CA PHE A 262 15.32 -16.73 -16.38
C PHE A 262 16.40 -15.89 -17.05
N ASN A 263 17.68 -16.24 -16.88
CA ASN A 263 18.78 -15.66 -17.63
C ASN A 263 18.75 -16.21 -19.07
N GLU A 264 18.75 -15.33 -20.06
CA GLU A 264 18.60 -15.71 -21.48
C GLU A 264 19.85 -16.44 -22.04
N HIS A 265 20.93 -16.59 -21.25
CA HIS A 265 22.18 -17.23 -21.65
C HIS A 265 22.29 -18.74 -21.38
N LEU A 266 21.24 -19.42 -20.91
CA LEU A 266 21.25 -20.89 -20.75
C LEU A 266 20.79 -21.65 -22.00
N SER A 267 21.09 -21.12 -23.19
CA SER A 267 20.83 -21.79 -24.46
C SER A 267 22.12 -21.91 -25.29
N CYS A 268 22.97 -22.86 -24.94
CA CYS A 268 23.62 -23.77 -25.89
C CYS A 268 24.34 -24.84 -25.07
N GLY A 269 23.77 -26.04 -24.99
CA GLY A 269 24.59 -27.22 -24.75
C GLY A 269 25.41 -27.42 -26.01
N GLN A 270 26.70 -27.05 -25.98
CA GLN A 270 27.67 -27.68 -26.84
C GLN A 270 27.83 -29.10 -26.30
N CYS A 271 27.19 -30.05 -26.98
CA CYS A 271 27.66 -31.41 -27.00
C CYS A 271 29.02 -31.38 -27.71
N ASP A 272 30.09 -31.37 -26.93
CA ASP A 272 31.42 -31.66 -27.45
C ASP A 272 31.47 -33.17 -27.72
N SER A 273 31.43 -33.50 -29.00
CA SER A 273 31.77 -34.81 -29.52
C SER A 273 33.29 -34.97 -29.53
N THR A 274 33.79 -35.86 -28.68
CA THR A 274 34.99 -36.68 -28.89
C THR A 274 34.75 -38.04 -28.30
#